data_AF-A0A920ASX2-F1
#
_entry.id   AF-A0A920ASX2-F1
#
_cell.length_a   1.000
_cell.length_b   1.000
_cell.length_c   1.000
_cell.angle_alpha   90.00
_cell.angle_beta   90.00
_cell.angle_gamma   90.00
#
_symmetry.space_group_name_H-M   'P 1'
#
loop_
_entity.id
_entity.type
_entity.pdbx_description
1 polymer ?
#
loop_
_entity_poly.entity_id
_entity_poly.type
_entity_poly.pdbx_seq_one_letter_code
_entity_poly.pdbx_strand_id
1 'polypeptide(L)'
;MREYEFVLCPWGNGFDTHRFWETLYSGSIPVTKAHHTYSFIPSSNALFIDSYDDINENLLNEFLQNYQQIDPNLLTFFFWF
;
A
#
# COMPACT_ATOMS: atom_id res chain seq x y z
N MET A 1 0.54 4.62 -15.57
CA MET A 1 -0.65 5.49 -15.62
C MET A 1 -1.42 5.20 -14.35
N ARG A 2 -1.62 6.18 -13.47
CA ARG A 2 -2.31 6.01 -12.19
C ARG A 2 -3.82 6.20 -12.44
N GLU A 3 -4.57 5.12 -12.61
CA GLU A 3 -6.03 5.19 -12.84
C GLU A 3 -6.81 5.38 -11.53
N TYR A 4 -6.29 4.87 -10.42
CA TYR A 4 -6.92 4.94 -9.11
C TYR A 4 -5.90 5.36 -8.04
N GLU A 5 -6.32 6.15 -7.05
CA GLU A 5 -5.43 6.61 -5.98
C GLU A 5 -5.08 5.50 -5.01
N PHE A 6 -6.08 4.67 -4.69
CA PHE A 6 -6.01 3.53 -3.78
C PHE A 6 -6.33 2.22 -4.51
N VAL A 7 -5.60 1.15 -4.20
CA VAL A 7 -5.85 -0.20 -4.73
C VAL A 7 -5.95 -1.19 -3.58
N LEU A 8 -7.06 -1.92 -3.54
CA LEU A 8 -7.28 -2.93 -2.52
C LEU A 8 -6.39 -4.16 -2.77
N CYS A 9 -5.57 -4.49 -1.77
CA CYS A 9 -4.63 -5.60 -1.80
C CYS A 9 -4.99 -6.64 -0.73
N PRO A 10 -6.13 -7.34 -0.85
CA PRO A 10 -6.55 -8.26 0.18
C PRO A 10 -5.67 -9.51 0.21
N TRP A 11 -5.48 -10.08 1.40
CA TRP A 11 -4.74 -11.34 1.54
C TRP A 11 -5.48 -12.47 0.83
N GLY A 12 -4.72 -13.31 0.12
CA GLY A 12 -5.24 -14.52 -0.54
C GLY A 12 -4.85 -15.77 0.25
N ASN A 13 -4.36 -16.81 -0.45
CA ASN A 13 -3.74 -17.98 0.19
C ASN A 13 -2.40 -17.67 0.90
N GLY A 14 -1.87 -16.46 0.74
CA GLY A 14 -0.67 -15.96 1.39
C GLY A 14 -0.76 -14.46 1.70
N PHE A 15 0.12 -14.01 2.59
CA PHE A 15 0.29 -12.61 2.96
C PHE A 15 1.09 -11.83 1.93
N ASP A 16 2.05 -12.45 1.22
CA ASP A 16 2.81 -11.77 0.17
C ASP A 16 1.99 -11.70 -1.12
N THR A 17 1.50 -10.51 -1.44
CA THR A 17 0.69 -10.29 -2.63
C THR A 17 1.51 -9.50 -3.63
N HIS A 18 1.81 -10.10 -4.78
CA HIS A 18 2.34 -9.40 -5.95
C HIS A 18 1.54 -8.11 -6.24
N ARG A 19 0.23 -8.15 -5.98
CA ARG A 19 -0.69 -7.00 -6.11
C ARG A 19 -0.26 -5.80 -5.27
N PHE A 20 0.21 -6.03 -4.04
CA PHE A 20 0.68 -4.97 -3.17
C PHE A 20 1.88 -4.24 -3.79
N TRP A 21 2.83 -5.01 -4.31
CA TRP A 21 4.01 -4.49 -4.97
C TRP A 21 3.70 -3.79 -6.29
N GLU A 22 2.91 -4.42 -7.16
CA GLU A 22 2.46 -3.84 -8.43
C GLU A 22 1.75 -2.50 -8.21
N THR A 23 0.99 -2.39 -7.13
CA THR A 23 0.32 -1.14 -6.74
C THR A 23 1.34 -0.04 -6.42
N LEU A 24 2.34 -0.34 -5.59
CA LEU A 24 3.43 0.59 -5.28
C LEU A 24 4.20 0.99 -6.55
N TYR A 25 4.49 0.03 -7.42
CA TYR A 25 5.15 0.23 -8.70
C TYR A 25 4.36 1.11 -9.67
N SER A 26 3.04 0.95 -9.69
CA SER A 26 2.13 1.79 -10.47
C SER A 26 2.00 3.21 -9.89
N GLY A 27 2.57 3.45 -8.70
CA GLY A 27 2.48 4.72 -7.97
C GLY A 27 1.14 4.92 -7.28
N SER A 28 0.37 3.86 -7.06
CA SER A 28 -0.91 3.89 -6.32
C SER A 28 -0.68 3.49 -4.86
N ILE A 29 -1.66 3.76 -3.98
CA ILE A 29 -1.56 3.43 -2.54
C ILE A 29 -2.18 2.05 -2.30
N PRO A 30 -1.40 1.04 -1.88
CA PRO A 30 -1.97 -0.25 -1.52
C PRO A 30 -2.70 -0.17 -0.19
N VAL A 31 -3.88 -0.80 -0.14
CA VAL A 31 -4.69 -0.96 1.07
C VAL A 31 -4.72 -2.44 1.45
N THR A 32 -4.13 -2.80 2.59
CA THR A 32 -4.06 -4.20 3.04
C THR A 32 -4.09 -4.32 4.55
N LYS A 33 -4.15 -5.56 5.07
CA LYS A 33 -4.08 -5.79 6.50
C LYS A 33 -2.64 -5.68 7.01
N ALA A 34 -2.48 -5.22 8.25
CA ALA A 34 -1.16 -5.13 8.88
C ALA A 34 -0.52 -6.52 9.01
N HIS A 35 0.72 -6.67 8.52
CA HIS A 35 1.51 -7.90 8.68
C HIS A 35 2.99 -7.55 8.85
N HIS A 36 3.73 -8.38 9.58
CA HIS A 36 5.17 -8.19 9.79
C HIS A 36 5.97 -8.17 8.46
N THR A 37 5.48 -8.88 7.45
CA THR A 37 6.09 -8.85 6.10
C THR A 37 6.15 -7.45 5.51
N TYR A 38 5.32 -6.50 5.95
CA TYR A 38 5.32 -5.14 5.45
C TYR A 38 6.02 -4.14 6.38
N SER A 39 6.70 -4.61 7.44
CA SER A 39 7.31 -3.72 8.44
C SER A 39 8.40 -2.79 7.88
N PHE A 40 8.97 -3.09 6.71
CA PHE A 40 9.95 -2.22 6.05
C PHE A 40 9.28 -1.08 5.27
N ILE A 41 7.95 -1.10 5.10
CA ILE A 41 7.20 -0.12 4.34
C ILE A 41 6.73 0.96 5.29
N PRO A 42 7.02 2.24 5.00
CA PRO A 42 6.48 3.34 5.78
C PRO A 42 4.95 3.30 5.74
N SER A 43 4.31 3.45 6.90
CA SER A 43 2.85 3.58 6.98
C SER A 43 2.30 4.80 6.23
N SER A 44 3.16 5.74 5.79
CA SER A 44 2.79 6.85 4.90
C SER A 44 2.62 6.42 3.44
N ASN A 45 3.11 5.24 3.05
CA ASN A 45 3.19 4.79 1.66
C ASN A 45 2.19 3.66 1.36
N ALA A 46 1.65 3.02 2.40
CA ALA A 46 0.65 1.96 2.33
C ALA A 46 -0.37 2.13 3.47
N LEU A 47 -1.64 1.94 3.17
CA LEU A 47 -2.71 2.00 4.16
C LEU A 47 -2.91 0.60 4.77
N PHE A 48 -2.58 0.47 6.06
CA PHE A 48 -2.79 -0.75 6.81
C PHE A 48 -4.07 -0.66 7.64
N ILE A 49 -4.95 -1.66 7.50
CA ILE A 49 -6.25 -1.74 8.17
C ILE A 49 -6.37 -3.04 8.97
N ASP A 50 -7.26 -3.07 9.96
CA ASP A 50 -7.54 -4.28 10.72
C ASP A 50 -8.65 -5.11 10.05
N SER A 51 -9.75 -4.46 9.66
CA SER A 51 -10.80 -5.05 8.83
C SER A 51 -10.99 -4.29 7.51
N TYR A 52 -11.38 -5.01 6.45
CA TYR A 52 -11.81 -4.39 5.19
C TYR A 52 -13.10 -3.58 5.34
N ASP A 53 -13.89 -3.88 6.38
CA ASP A 53 -15.11 -3.13 6.69
C ASP A 53 -14.82 -1.73 7.25
N ASP A 54 -13.60 -1.48 7.74
CA ASP A 54 -13.21 -0.18 8.29
C ASP A 54 -12.93 0.86 7.19
N ILE A 55 -12.87 0.43 5.93
CA ILE A 55 -12.59 1.30 4.78
C ILE A 55 -13.78 2.23 4.55
N ASN A 56 -13.56 3.52 4.75
CA ASN A 56 -14.52 4.58 4.48
C ASN A 56 -13.81 5.82 3.92
N GLU A 57 -14.57 6.73 3.32
CA GLU A 57 -14.01 7.94 2.68
C GLU A 57 -13.24 8.83 3.66
N ASN A 58 -13.65 8.91 4.94
CA ASN A 58 -12.96 9.73 5.94
C ASN A 58 -11.55 9.19 6.22
N LEU A 59 -11.41 7.87 6.39
CA LEU A 59 -10.12 7.20 6.58
C LEU A 59 -9.19 7.46 5.40
N LEU A 60 -9.71 7.31 4.16
CA LEU A 60 -8.94 7.54 2.94
C LEU A 60 -8.47 9.00 2.85
N ASN A 61 -9.34 9.97 3.13
CA ASN A 61 -8.99 11.38 3.10
C ASN A 61 -7.97 11.77 4.18
N GLU A 62 -8.09 11.22 5.39
CA GLU A 62 -7.12 11.42 6.47
C GLU A 62 -5.74 10.88 6.09
N PHE A 63 -5.71 9.72 5.44
CA PHE A 63 -4.47 9.14 4.92
C PHE A 63 -3.83 10.04 3.86
N LEU A 64 -4.62 10.56 2.90
CA LEU A 64 -4.11 11.45 1.85
C LEU A 64 -3.48 12.73 2.39
N GLN A 65 -3.98 13.28 3.51
CA GLN A 65 -3.39 14.46 4.14
C GLN A 65 -1.95 14.22 4.61
N ASN A 66 -1.64 12.98 4.99
CA ASN A 66 -0.33 12.56 5.50
C ASN A 66 0.48 11.79 4.45
N TYR A 67 -0.08 11.57 3.25
CA TYR A 67 0.56 10.80 2.20
C TYR A 67 1.78 11.54 1.67
N GLN A 68 2.92 10.86 1.73
CA GLN A 68 4.14 11.32 1.09
C GLN A 68 4.37 10.49 -0.17
N GLN A 69 4.69 11.17 -1.27
CA GLN A 69 4.99 10.49 -2.50
C GLN A 69 6.17 9.54 -2.29
N ILE A 70 6.00 8.30 -2.73
CA ILE A 70 6.99 7.24 -2.55
C ILE A 70 8.28 7.63 -3.25
N ASP A 71 9.41 7.52 -2.55
CA ASP A 71 10.73 7.70 -3.15
C ASP A 71 10.93 6.70 -4.30
N PRO A 72 11.21 7.16 -5.54
CA PRO A 72 11.42 6.28 -6.69
C PRO A 72 12.52 5.22 -6.47
N ASN A 73 13.47 5.51 -5.58
CA ASN A 73 14.56 4.62 -5.21
C ASN A 73 14.11 3.39 -4.39
N LEU A 74 12.98 3.47 -3.68
CA LEU A 74 12.37 2.30 -3.01
C LEU A 74 11.77 1.32 -4.02
N LEU A 75 11.44 1.79 -5.22
CA LEU A 75 10.85 0.99 -6.29
C LEU A 75 11.94 0.38 -7.20
N THR A 76 13.18 0.85 -7.16
CA THR A 76 14.25 0.25 -7.97
C THR A 76 14.59 -1.18 -7.55
N PHE A 77 15.00 -2.00 -8.52
CA PHE A 77 15.36 -3.42 -8.41
C PHE A 77 16.30 -3.80 -7.24
N PHE A 78 17.00 -2.82 -6.65
CA PHE A 78 17.86 -2.99 -5.47
C PHE A 78 17.10 -3.32 -4.17
N PHE A 79 15.79 -3.08 -4.09
CA PHE A 79 14.99 -3.48 -2.93
C PHE A 79 14.72 -5.01 -2.91
N TRP A 80 14.79 -5.67 -4.06
CA TRP A 80 14.44 -7.08 -4.22
C TRP A 80 15.65 -8.04 -4.15
N PHE A 81 16.83 -7.54 -3.81
CA PHE A 81 18.07 -8.31 -3.63
C PHE A 81 18.65 -8.12 -2.24
#